data_AF-A0A3S3LD29-F1
#
_entry.id   AF-A0A3S3LD29-F1
#
_cell.length_a   1.000
_cell.length_b   1.000
_cell.length_c   1.000
_cell.angle_alpha   90.00
_cell.angle_beta   90.00
_cell.angle_gamma   90.00
#
_symmetry.space_group_name_H-M   'P 1'
#
loop_
_entity.id
_entity.type
_entity.pdbx_description
1 polymer ?
#
loop_
_entity_poly.entity_id
_entity_poly.type
_entity_poly.pdbx_seq_one_letter_code
_entity_poly.pdbx_strand_id
1 'polypeptide(L)'
;MKNTFFDPADSPTLYAIQGRGGCLEPLVPEGSITYISGAMKPEIGVGGNVVLYFAEGIFTEGGNIRHKLLVDMSAETVTIRQLNPLTTVTFRREAILAMHTVFAIQTPDGCIWDLRTMSGRLAFRQRQLAGRSIAGEL
;
A
#
# COMPACT_ATOMS: atom_id res chain seq x y z
N MET A 1 -4.70 22.72 0.83
CA MET A 1 -5.66 21.72 1.37
C MET A 1 -5.26 21.39 2.79
N LYS A 2 -6.21 21.29 3.73
CA LYS A 2 -5.90 20.92 5.11
C LYS A 2 -5.44 19.46 5.13
N ASN A 3 -4.30 19.18 5.77
CA ASN A 3 -3.77 17.83 5.91
C ASN A 3 -4.67 17.08 6.91
N THR A 4 -5.64 16.31 6.45
CA THR A 4 -6.55 15.60 7.34
C THR A 4 -5.81 14.43 7.98
N PHE A 5 -5.62 14.52 9.30
CA PHE A 5 -5.11 13.42 10.11
C PHE A 5 -6.25 12.44 10.42
N PHE A 6 -5.97 11.14 10.33
CA PHE A 6 -6.89 10.07 10.67
C PHE A 6 -6.28 9.19 11.76
N ASP A 7 -6.98 9.03 12.88
CA ASP A 7 -6.59 8.12 13.95
C ASP A 7 -6.94 6.68 13.54
N PRO A 8 -5.97 5.75 13.45
CA PRO A 8 -6.27 4.37 13.10
C PRO A 8 -7.26 3.68 14.05
N ALA A 9 -7.40 4.13 15.30
CA ALA A 9 -8.38 3.59 16.25
C ALA A 9 -9.84 3.77 15.77
N ASP A 10 -10.10 4.76 14.93
CA ASP A 10 -11.41 5.02 14.33
C ASP A 10 -11.66 4.19 13.07
N SER A 11 -10.67 3.42 12.60
CA SER A 11 -10.82 2.60 11.38
C SER A 11 -11.73 1.41 11.64
N PRO A 12 -12.71 1.13 10.75
CA PRO A 12 -13.43 -0.13 10.80
C PRO A 12 -12.47 -1.29 10.52
N THR A 13 -12.86 -2.50 10.94
CA THR A 13 -12.10 -3.72 10.61
C THR A 13 -11.96 -3.92 9.10
N LEU A 14 -13.00 -3.58 8.32
CA LEU A 14 -13.03 -3.67 6.86
C LEU A 14 -13.49 -2.33 6.28
N TYR A 15 -12.72 -1.80 5.34
CA TYR A 15 -13.03 -0.51 4.72
C TYR A 15 -12.38 -0.40 3.35
N ALA A 16 -12.73 0.65 2.62
CA ALA A 16 -12.16 0.94 1.32
C ALA A 16 -11.73 2.41 1.24
N ILE A 17 -10.64 2.67 0.51
CA ILE A 17 -10.17 4.02 0.20
C ILE A 17 -9.96 4.16 -1.30
N GLN A 18 -10.20 5.37 -1.83
CA GLN A 18 -9.82 5.70 -3.19
C GLN A 18 -8.39 6.27 -3.20
N GLY A 19 -7.50 5.62 -3.95
CA GLY A 19 -6.10 6.02 -4.06
C GLY A 19 -5.91 7.34 -4.80
N ARG A 20 -4.93 8.16 -4.35
CA ARG A 20 -4.52 9.43 -4.96
C ARG A 20 -2.99 9.51 -5.09
N GLY A 21 -2.49 10.24 -6.08
CA GLY A 21 -1.08 10.60 -6.20
C GLY A 21 -0.15 9.53 -6.80
N GLY A 22 -0.70 8.58 -7.58
CA GLY A 22 0.03 7.74 -8.55
C GLY A 22 1.22 6.90 -8.04
N CYS A 23 1.53 6.86 -6.75
CA CYS A 23 2.82 6.33 -6.25
C CYS A 23 3.03 4.82 -6.44
N LEU A 24 1.98 4.08 -6.78
CA LEU A 24 2.00 2.65 -7.08
C LEU A 24 1.71 2.37 -8.55
N GLU A 25 1.70 3.38 -9.41
CA GLU A 25 1.58 3.18 -10.85
C GLU A 25 2.76 2.39 -11.43
N PRO A 26 2.53 1.63 -12.51
CA PRO A 26 1.23 1.38 -13.17
C PRO A 26 0.43 0.23 -12.52
N LEU A 27 0.92 -0.34 -11.41
CA LEU A 27 0.33 -1.51 -10.77
C LEU A 27 -1.02 -1.20 -10.10
N VAL A 28 -1.08 -0.07 -9.40
CA VAL A 28 -2.30 0.47 -8.79
C VAL A 28 -2.47 1.90 -9.30
N PRO A 29 -3.21 2.10 -10.41
CA PRO A 29 -3.47 3.42 -10.96
C PRO A 29 -4.18 4.35 -9.98
N GLU A 30 -3.95 5.65 -10.12
CA GLU A 30 -4.75 6.64 -9.41
C GLU A 30 -6.26 6.43 -9.65
N GLY A 31 -7.08 6.67 -8.62
CA GLY A 31 -8.51 6.42 -8.67
C GLY A 31 -8.93 4.98 -8.35
N SER A 32 -7.98 4.05 -8.23
CA SER A 32 -8.26 2.67 -7.78
C SER A 32 -8.89 2.66 -6.38
N ILE A 33 -9.84 1.75 -6.16
CA ILE A 33 -10.42 1.47 -4.84
C ILE A 33 -9.63 0.35 -4.19
N THR A 34 -9.10 0.60 -3.00
CA THR A 34 -8.30 -0.34 -2.23
C THR A 34 -9.12 -0.85 -1.06
N TYR A 35 -9.36 -2.16 -1.00
CA TYR A 35 -10.11 -2.81 0.07
C TYR A 35 -9.15 -3.36 1.13
N ILE A 36 -9.40 -2.99 2.37
CA ILE A 36 -8.43 -3.08 3.45
C ILE A 36 -9.03 -3.79 4.66
N SER A 37 -8.21 -4.58 5.34
CA SER A 37 -8.55 -5.25 6.59
C SER A 37 -7.53 -4.92 7.68
N GLY A 38 -8.02 -4.38 8.81
CA GLY A 38 -7.21 -4.17 10.01
C GLY A 38 -6.97 -5.45 10.83
N ALA A 39 -7.72 -6.53 10.55
CA ALA A 39 -7.58 -7.82 11.22
C ALA A 39 -6.61 -8.79 10.51
N MET A 40 -6.31 -8.54 9.23
CA MET A 40 -5.41 -9.39 8.45
C MET A 40 -3.95 -9.03 8.71
N LYS A 41 -3.10 -10.05 8.87
CA LYS A 41 -1.66 -9.86 9.05
C LYS A 41 -0.99 -9.42 7.73
N PRO A 42 -0.16 -8.38 7.76
CA PRO A 42 0.63 -7.97 6.61
C PRO A 42 1.59 -9.08 6.15
N GLU A 43 1.71 -9.23 4.84
CA GLU A 43 2.63 -10.19 4.20
C GLU A 43 3.86 -9.42 3.68
N ILE A 44 5.06 -9.91 4.00
CA ILE A 44 6.32 -9.33 3.51
C ILE A 44 6.63 -9.89 2.11
N GLY A 45 7.08 -9.02 1.20
CA GLY A 45 7.57 -9.42 -0.11
C GLY A 45 6.61 -9.13 -1.25
N VAL A 46 6.76 -9.85 -2.37
CA VAL A 46 6.03 -9.53 -3.61
C VAL A 46 4.55 -9.86 -3.46
N GLY A 47 3.68 -8.85 -3.63
CA GLY A 47 2.24 -8.93 -3.33
C GLY A 47 1.84 -8.37 -1.96
N GLY A 48 2.79 -8.08 -1.07
CA GLY A 48 2.58 -7.46 0.23
C GLY A 48 2.12 -6.02 0.11
N ASN A 49 0.81 -5.79 0.01
CA ASN A 49 0.22 -4.47 -0.08
C ASN A 49 -0.34 -4.05 1.27
N VAL A 50 0.07 -2.87 1.73
CA VAL A 50 -0.33 -2.36 3.04
C VAL A 50 -0.80 -0.92 2.95
N VAL A 51 -1.71 -0.57 3.86
CA VAL A 51 -2.05 0.81 4.17
C VAL A 51 -1.45 1.15 5.53
N LEU A 52 -0.60 2.18 5.55
CA LEU A 52 0.09 2.64 6.74
C LEU A 52 -0.52 3.96 7.21
N TYR A 53 -0.69 4.07 8.51
CA TYR A 53 -1.07 5.29 9.21
C TYR A 53 0.18 5.86 9.83
N PHE A 54 0.66 6.98 9.31
CA PHE A 54 1.83 7.65 9.86
C PHE A 54 1.46 8.56 11.03
N ALA A 55 2.42 8.74 11.93
CA ALA A 55 2.35 9.74 12.97
C ALA A 55 2.24 11.15 12.36
N GLU A 56 1.69 12.09 13.13
CA GLU A 56 1.56 13.48 12.69
C GLU A 56 2.94 14.09 12.37
N GLY A 57 2.99 14.97 11.37
CA GLY A 57 4.22 15.65 10.96
C GLY A 57 5.18 14.84 10.10
N ILE A 58 5.00 13.52 9.95
CA ILE A 58 5.83 12.70 9.04
C ILE A 58 5.60 13.09 7.58
N PHE A 59 4.36 13.39 7.21
CA PHE A 59 4.01 13.92 5.90
C PHE A 59 3.23 15.22 6.04
N THR A 60 3.61 16.22 5.27
CA THR A 60 3.01 17.56 5.28
C THR A 60 1.82 17.70 4.33
N GLU A 61 1.65 16.77 3.39
CA GLU A 61 0.60 16.80 2.37
C GLU A 61 -0.10 15.44 2.24
N GLY A 62 -1.37 15.44 1.79
CA GLY A 62 -2.09 14.22 1.41
C GLY A 62 -2.60 13.34 2.57
N GLY A 63 -2.69 13.87 3.78
CA GLY A 63 -3.06 13.15 5.01
C GLY A 63 -1.93 12.27 5.55
N ASN A 64 -2.23 11.46 6.57
CA ASN A 64 -1.27 10.53 7.18
C ASN A 64 -1.38 9.08 6.66
N ILE A 65 -2.31 8.79 5.76
CA ILE A 65 -2.55 7.44 5.24
C ILE A 65 -1.77 7.21 3.95
N ARG A 66 -1.06 6.09 3.81
CA ARG A 66 -0.31 5.72 2.59
C ARG A 66 -0.51 4.27 2.20
N HIS A 67 -0.84 4.02 0.94
CA HIS A 67 -0.78 2.68 0.35
C HIS A 67 0.62 2.45 -0.25
N LYS A 68 1.30 1.40 0.21
CA LYS A 68 2.66 1.04 -0.21
C LYS A 68 2.82 -0.48 -0.29
N LEU A 69 3.95 -0.90 -0.87
CA LEU A 69 4.40 -2.29 -0.82
C LEU A 69 5.26 -2.51 0.42
N LEU A 70 4.97 -3.54 1.20
CA LEU A 70 5.77 -3.94 2.35
C LEU A 70 6.99 -4.76 1.90
N VAL A 71 8.19 -4.26 2.17
CA VAL A 71 9.45 -4.91 1.80
C VAL A 71 10.04 -5.69 2.95
N ASP A 72 10.00 -5.12 4.16
CA ASP A 72 10.51 -5.75 5.37
C ASP A 72 9.92 -5.07 6.61
N MET A 73 9.91 -5.77 7.75
CA MET A 73 9.46 -5.22 9.03
C MET A 73 10.14 -5.94 10.21
N SER A 74 10.58 -5.15 11.18
CA SER A 74 11.05 -5.59 12.48
C SER A 74 10.30 -4.86 13.61
N ALA A 75 10.67 -5.12 14.86
CA ALA A 75 10.19 -4.33 16.00
C ALA A 75 10.59 -2.85 15.91
N GLU A 76 11.71 -2.55 15.25
CA GLU A 76 12.32 -1.21 15.23
C GLU A 76 12.06 -0.44 13.95
N THR A 77 11.81 -1.15 12.84
CA THR A 77 11.79 -0.55 11.50
C THR A 77 10.74 -1.16 10.60
N VAL A 78 10.22 -0.35 9.68
CA VAL A 78 9.37 -0.81 8.58
C VAL A 78 9.96 -0.28 7.27
N THR A 79 10.21 -1.18 6.34
CA THR A 79 10.72 -0.85 5.01
C THR A 79 9.61 -0.99 3.99
N ILE A 80 9.33 0.09 3.28
CA ILE A 80 8.26 0.18 2.29
C ILE A 80 8.82 0.59 0.93
N ARG A 81 8.06 0.26 -0.11
CA ARG A 81 8.38 0.61 -1.49
C ARG A 81 7.20 1.26 -2.18
N GLN A 82 7.50 2.27 -2.98
CA GLN A 82 6.63 2.81 -4.00
C GLN A 82 7.22 2.51 -5.38
N LEU A 83 6.38 2.55 -6.41
CA LEU A 83 6.76 2.18 -7.78
C LEU A 83 6.93 3.41 -8.68
N ASN A 84 6.35 4.54 -8.31
CA ASN A 84 6.42 5.77 -9.09
C ASN A 84 6.71 7.01 -8.20
N PRO A 85 7.93 7.56 -8.23
CA PRO A 85 9.15 6.90 -8.73
C PRO A 85 9.46 5.64 -7.93
N LEU A 86 10.22 4.71 -8.51
CA LEU A 86 10.66 3.50 -7.82
C LEU A 86 11.60 3.89 -6.67
N THR A 87 11.11 3.78 -5.44
CA THR A 87 11.88 4.19 -4.26
C THR A 87 11.55 3.26 -3.09
N THR A 88 12.60 2.84 -2.38
CA THR A 88 12.49 2.08 -1.14
C THR A 88 12.92 2.97 0.01
N VAL A 89 12.11 3.03 1.07
CA VAL A 89 12.36 3.89 2.24
C VAL A 89 12.12 3.08 3.51
N THR A 90 12.98 3.26 4.50
CA THR A 90 12.84 2.65 5.82
C THR A 90 12.48 3.72 6.84
N PHE A 91 11.45 3.44 7.64
CA PHE A 91 10.99 4.28 8.74
C PHE A 91 11.24 3.58 10.08
N ARG A 92 11.43 4.37 11.14
CA ARG A 92 11.32 3.87 12.51
C ARG A 92 9.89 3.38 12.76
N ARG A 93 9.72 2.29 13.52
CA ARG A 93 8.40 1.68 13.78
C ARG A 93 7.44 2.66 14.46
N GLU A 94 7.95 3.52 15.33
CA GLU A 94 7.20 4.56 16.05
C GLU A 94 6.59 5.64 15.14
N ALA A 95 7.12 5.83 13.92
CA ALA A 95 6.55 6.74 12.94
C ALA A 95 5.24 6.21 12.31
N ILE A 96 4.88 4.95 12.60
CA ILE A 96 3.72 4.26 12.03
C ILE A 96 2.78 3.87 13.17
N LEU A 97 1.61 4.50 13.23
CA LEU A 97 0.59 4.25 14.25
C LEU A 97 -0.12 2.92 14.01
N ALA A 98 -0.39 2.58 12.75
CA ALA A 98 -1.01 1.32 12.37
C ALA A 98 -0.62 0.90 10.95
N MET A 99 -0.76 -0.40 10.68
CA MET A 99 -0.55 -0.99 9.37
C MET A 99 -1.63 -2.03 9.11
N HIS A 100 -2.44 -1.80 8.08
CA HIS A 100 -3.53 -2.67 7.67
C HIS A 100 -3.21 -3.33 6.33
N THR A 101 -3.81 -4.50 6.09
CA THR A 101 -3.53 -5.31 4.91
C THR A 101 -4.52 -5.00 3.81
N VAL A 102 -4.02 -4.76 2.60
CA VAL A 102 -4.86 -4.67 1.40
C VAL A 102 -5.19 -6.08 0.93
N PHE A 103 -6.48 -6.41 0.86
CA PHE A 103 -6.94 -7.74 0.46
C PHE A 103 -7.60 -7.74 -0.92
N ALA A 104 -8.00 -6.58 -1.45
CA ALA A 104 -8.41 -6.46 -2.84
C ALA A 104 -8.16 -5.05 -3.39
N ILE A 105 -8.03 -4.96 -4.72
CA ILE A 105 -7.85 -3.69 -5.43
C ILE A 105 -8.77 -3.70 -6.64
N GLN A 106 -9.62 -2.68 -6.78
CA GLN A 106 -10.40 -2.41 -7.98
C GLN A 106 -9.76 -1.27 -8.76
N THR A 107 -9.33 -1.53 -9.98
CA THR A 107 -8.75 -0.52 -10.87
C THR A 107 -9.84 0.32 -11.56
N PRO A 108 -9.52 1.52 -12.09
CA PRO A 108 -10.51 2.40 -12.71
C PRO A 108 -11.23 1.81 -13.93
N ASP A 109 -10.61 0.84 -14.60
CA ASP A 109 -11.22 0.06 -15.70
C ASP A 109 -12.25 -0.99 -15.21
N GLY A 110 -12.46 -1.10 -13.89
CA GLY A 110 -13.40 -2.03 -13.27
C GLY A 110 -12.83 -3.40 -12.93
N CYS A 111 -11.56 -3.69 -13.23
CA CYS A 111 -10.95 -4.97 -12.87
C CYS A 111 -10.74 -5.07 -11.35
N ILE A 112 -11.11 -6.22 -10.75
CA ILE A 112 -10.92 -6.48 -9.32
C ILE A 112 -9.89 -7.58 -9.12
N TRP A 113 -8.88 -7.28 -8.31
CA TRP A 113 -7.83 -8.20 -7.91
C TRP A 113 -8.06 -8.64 -6.47
N ASP A 114 -8.51 -9.88 -6.27
CA ASP A 114 -8.66 -10.47 -4.93
C ASP A 114 -7.34 -11.08 -4.45
N LEU A 115 -6.66 -10.37 -3.56
CA LEU A 115 -5.37 -10.76 -2.99
C LEU A 115 -5.50 -11.78 -1.84
N ARG A 116 -6.72 -12.22 -1.50
CA ARG A 116 -6.92 -13.31 -0.53
C ARG A 116 -6.68 -14.68 -1.17
N THR A 117 -6.89 -14.76 -2.49
CA THR A 117 -6.71 -16.01 -3.24
C THR A 117 -5.27 -16.16 -3.71
N MET A 118 -4.78 -17.40 -3.82
CA MET A 118 -3.44 -17.65 -4.37
C MET A 118 -3.36 -17.16 -5.83
N SER A 119 -4.38 -17.45 -6.64
CA SER A 119 -4.43 -17.05 -8.05
C SER A 119 -4.42 -15.53 -8.23
N GLY A 120 -5.18 -14.79 -7.42
CA GLY A 120 -5.18 -13.33 -7.45
C GLY A 120 -3.85 -12.73 -7.01
N ARG A 121 -3.21 -13.29 -5.97
CA ARG A 121 -1.85 -12.90 -5.56
C ARG A 121 -0.81 -13.17 -6.65
N LEU A 122 -0.88 -14.33 -7.31
CA LEU A 122 0.04 -14.69 -8.40
C LEU A 122 -0.11 -13.75 -9.60
N ALA A 123 -1.33 -13.48 -10.03
CA ALA A 123 -1.58 -12.58 -11.15
C ALA A 123 -1.13 -11.15 -10.83
N PHE A 124 -1.40 -10.68 -9.59
CA PHE A 124 -0.90 -9.38 -9.12
C PHE A 124 0.64 -9.34 -9.07
N ARG A 125 1.28 -10.38 -8.54
CA ARG A 125 2.74 -10.54 -8.49
C ARG A 125 3.36 -10.55 -9.88
N GLN A 126 2.77 -11.25 -10.85
CA GLN A 126 3.25 -11.27 -12.23
C GLN A 126 3.22 -9.86 -12.85
N ARG A 127 2.14 -9.10 -12.62
CA ARG A 127 2.05 -7.72 -13.09
C ARG A 127 3.06 -6.79 -12.41
N GLN A 128 3.27 -6.97 -11.10
CA GLN A 128 4.29 -6.25 -10.35
C GLN A 128 5.69 -6.53 -10.92
N LEU A 129 6.00 -7.77 -11.29
CA LEU A 129 7.27 -8.14 -11.92
C LEU A 129 7.36 -7.66 -13.38
N ALA A 130 6.27 -7.74 -14.15
CA ALA A 130 6.23 -7.22 -15.52
C ALA A 130 6.47 -5.71 -15.55
N GLY A 131 5.88 -4.96 -14.61
CA GLY A 131 6.15 -3.53 -14.45
C GLY A 131 7.60 -3.20 -14.11
N ARG A 132 8.35 -4.14 -13.48
CA ARG A 132 9.81 -4.00 -13.28
C ARG A 132 10.59 -4.24 -14.56
N SER A 133 10.15 -5.15 -15.42
CA SER A 133 10.83 -5.46 -16.69
C SER A 133 10.75 -4.34 -17.72
N ILE A 134 9.75 -3.46 -17.65
CA ILE A 134 9.60 -2.31 -18.57
C ILE A 134 10.52 -1.14 -18.14
N ALA A 135 10.99 -1.16 -16.89
CA ALA A 135 11.94 -0.19 -16.33
C ALA A 135 13.36 -0.78 -16.21
N GLY A 136 13.80 -1.50 -17.26
CA GLY A 136 15.21 -1.83 -17.52
C GLY A 136 16.05 -2.26 -16.33
N GLU A 137 15.89 -3.50 -15.88
CA GLU A 137 16.99 -4.25 -15.27
C GLU A 137 16.99 -5.66 -15.89
N LEU A 138 18.06 -5.93 -16.66
CA LEU A 138 18.57 -7.26 -17.01
C LEU A 138 19.25 -7.88 -15.78
#